data_AF-A0A971RG30-F1
#
_entry.id   AF-A0A971RG30-F1
#
_cell.length_a   1.000
_cell.length_b   1.000
_cell.length_c   1.000
_cell.angle_alpha   90.00
_cell.angle_beta   90.00
_cell.angle_gamma   90.00
#
_symmetry.space_group_name_H-M   'P 1'
#
loop_
_entity.id
_entity.type
_entity.pdbx_description
1 polymer ?
#
loop_
_entity_poly.entity_id
_entity_poly.type
_entity_poly.pdbx_seq_one_letter_code
_entity_poly.pdbx_strand_id
1 'polypeptide(L)'
;MYTDVVMDHFVNPRNVGRLENPDGFASIKSDIHGDQVDMYIRVEDNRLSEVRILAFGCVAAIASTSITSEIATGLTLEEAEAIAEEDVERALGGLPEGKLECSVLAPKALRQAIADYRSKADGPCTTEAGSDQGAG
;
A
#
# COMPACT_ATOMS: atom_id res chain seq x y z
N MET A 1 22.30 -5.52 -11.43
CA MET A 1 21.65 -6.77 -11.88
C MET A 1 20.50 -7.06 -10.92
N TYR A 2 19.37 -7.60 -11.39
CA TYR A 2 18.29 -7.99 -10.49
C TYR A 2 18.64 -9.28 -9.76
N THR A 3 18.18 -9.40 -8.51
CA THR A 3 18.34 -10.61 -7.70
C THR A 3 17.36 -11.69 -8.15
N ASP A 4 17.62 -12.93 -7.73
CA ASP A 4 16.68 -14.04 -7.97
C ASP A 4 15.32 -13.76 -7.31
N VAL A 5 15.31 -13.11 -6.15
CA VAL A 5 14.07 -12.71 -5.45
C VAL A 5 13.28 -11.68 -6.25
N VAL A 6 13.94 -10.66 -6.80
CA VAL A 6 13.28 -9.67 -7.67
C VAL A 6 12.66 -10.37 -8.87
N MET A 7 13.41 -11.27 -9.52
CA MET A 7 12.91 -11.97 -10.70
C MET A 7 11.75 -12.90 -10.37
N ASP A 8 11.78 -13.59 -9.22
CA ASP A 8 10.69 -14.45 -8.79
C ASP A 8 9.42 -13.67 -8.47
N HIS A 9 9.51 -12.54 -7.75
CA HIS A 9 8.36 -11.68 -7.49
C HIS A 9 7.84 -10.96 -8.74
N PHE A 10 8.68 -10.76 -9.75
CA PHE A 10 8.26 -10.23 -11.05
C PHE A 10 7.52 -11.28 -11.89
N VAL A 11 8.05 -12.51 -11.97
CA VAL A 11 7.48 -13.59 -12.80
C VAL A 11 6.27 -14.24 -12.11
N ASN A 12 6.33 -14.40 -10.79
CA ASN A 12 5.30 -15.00 -9.95
C ASN A 12 4.85 -14.00 -8.87
N PRO A 13 4.21 -12.88 -9.22
CA PRO A 13 3.79 -11.89 -8.22
C PRO A 13 2.75 -12.50 -7.27
N ARG A 14 2.92 -12.22 -5.98
CA ARG A 14 2.01 -12.63 -4.91
C ARG A 14 0.85 -11.67 -4.77
N ASN A 15 -0.23 -12.17 -4.16
CA ASN A 15 -1.40 -11.38 -3.80
C ASN A 15 -2.09 -10.65 -4.97
N VAL A 16 -1.86 -11.08 -6.21
CA VAL A 16 -2.48 -10.45 -7.38
C VAL A 16 -3.99 -10.66 -7.35
N GLY A 17 -4.72 -9.57 -7.59
CA GLY A 17 -6.17 -9.59 -7.73
C GLY A 17 -6.84 -8.34 -7.18
N ARG A 18 -8.15 -8.31 -7.32
CA ARG A 18 -9.00 -7.32 -6.65
C ARG A 18 -9.62 -7.99 -5.43
N LEU A 19 -9.85 -7.18 -4.40
CA LEU A 19 -10.69 -7.57 -3.29
C LEU A 19 -12.07 -6.94 -3.48
N GLU A 20 -13.13 -7.74 -3.39
CA GLU A 20 -14.49 -7.21 -3.36
C GLU A 20 -14.77 -6.58 -2.00
N ASN A 21 -15.34 -5.38 -2.01
CA ASN A 21 -15.66 -4.59 -0.82
C ASN A 21 -14.47 -4.52 0.17
N PRO A 22 -13.33 -3.94 -0.25
CA PRO A 22 -12.18 -3.79 0.63
C PRO A 22 -12.49 -2.78 1.75
N ASP A 23 -11.89 -2.98 2.91
CA ASP A 23 -12.01 -2.03 4.02
C ASP A 23 -11.24 -0.74 3.72
N GLY A 24 -10.07 -0.90 3.09
CA GLY A 24 -9.23 0.20 2.61
C GLY A 24 -8.75 -0.02 1.18
N PHE A 25 -8.62 1.08 0.43
CA PHE A 25 -8.17 1.08 -0.95
C PHE A 25 -7.28 2.28 -1.27
N ALA A 26 -6.26 2.06 -2.08
CA ALA A 26 -5.47 3.13 -2.69
C ALA A 26 -5.11 2.79 -4.13
N SER A 27 -5.11 3.80 -4.99
CA SER A 27 -4.59 3.75 -6.36
C SER A 27 -3.59 4.89 -6.53
N ILE A 28 -2.32 4.56 -6.68
CA ILE A 28 -1.25 5.54 -6.86
C ILE A 28 -0.59 5.33 -8.22
N LYS A 29 -0.39 6.43 -8.94
CA LYS A 29 0.36 6.47 -10.19
C LYS A 29 1.60 7.35 -10.03
N SER A 30 2.74 6.88 -10.53
CA SER A 30 3.97 7.66 -10.64
C SER A 30 3.91 8.56 -11.87
N ASP A 31 4.06 9.87 -11.66
CA ASP A 31 4.10 10.87 -12.73
C ASP A 31 5.40 10.81 -13.56
N ILE A 32 6.42 10.11 -13.06
CA ILE A 32 7.76 10.08 -13.66
C ILE A 32 7.92 8.86 -14.58
N HIS A 33 7.61 7.67 -14.08
CA HIS A 33 7.88 6.41 -14.79
C HIS A 33 6.63 5.71 -15.32
N GLY A 34 5.43 6.24 -15.02
CA GLY A 34 4.16 5.67 -15.46
C GLY A 34 3.76 4.39 -14.72
N ASP A 35 4.50 4.01 -13.67
CA ASP A 35 4.15 2.90 -12.79
C ASP A 35 2.83 3.21 -12.04
N GLN A 36 1.98 2.21 -11.86
CA GLN A 36 0.73 2.31 -11.13
C GLN A 36 0.54 1.11 -10.20
N VAL A 37 0.06 1.38 -8.99
CA VAL A 37 -0.26 0.39 -7.99
C VAL A 37 -1.66 0.66 -7.46
N ASP A 38 -2.53 -0.34 -7.60
CA ASP A 38 -3.80 -0.43 -6.89
C ASP A 38 -3.62 -1.44 -5.75
N MET A 39 -3.93 -1.03 -4.52
CA MET A 39 -3.80 -1.85 -3.32
C MET A 39 -5.13 -1.88 -2.55
N TYR A 40 -5.55 -3.09 -2.22
CA TYR A 40 -6.77 -3.39 -1.49
C TYR A 40 -6.40 -4.07 -0.18
N ILE A 41 -7.03 -3.67 0.92
CA ILE A 41 -6.81 -4.29 2.24
C ILE A 41 -8.12 -4.72 2.89
N ARG A 42 -8.06 -5.84 3.63
CA ARG A 42 -9.05 -6.25 4.64
C ARG A 42 -8.42 -6.17 6.02
N VAL A 43 -9.18 -5.69 6.99
CA VAL A 43 -8.72 -5.49 8.36
C VAL A 43 -9.57 -6.31 9.32
N GLU A 44 -8.93 -7.20 10.07
CA GLU A 44 -9.54 -7.99 11.15
C GLU A 44 -8.67 -7.88 12.39
N ASP A 45 -9.28 -7.61 13.55
CA ASP A 45 -8.58 -7.51 14.85
C ASP A 45 -7.31 -6.61 14.81
N ASN A 46 -7.44 -5.44 14.15
CA ASN A 46 -6.37 -4.46 13.95
C ASN A 46 -5.16 -4.98 13.14
N ARG A 47 -5.36 -6.01 12.31
CA ARG A 47 -4.35 -6.61 11.42
C ARG A 47 -4.84 -6.67 9.98
N LEU A 48 -3.89 -6.64 9.05
CA LEU A 48 -4.15 -6.84 7.63
C LEU A 48 -4.41 -8.33 7.36
N SER A 49 -5.66 -8.78 7.42
CA SER A 49 -6.01 -10.19 7.20
C SER A 49 -5.83 -10.61 5.73
N GLU A 50 -6.00 -9.65 4.81
CA GLU A 50 -5.78 -9.87 3.39
C GLU A 50 -5.29 -8.58 2.72
N VAL A 51 -4.23 -8.70 1.92
CA VAL A 51 -3.78 -7.64 1.01
C VAL A 51 -3.87 -8.18 -0.42
N ARG A 52 -4.44 -7.39 -1.33
CA ARG A 52 -4.48 -7.68 -2.77
C ARG A 52 -3.94 -6.51 -3.57
N ILE A 53 -3.30 -6.82 -4.69
CA ILE A 53 -2.66 -5.82 -5.54
C ILE A 53 -3.01 -5.99 -7.02
N LEU A 54 -3.05 -4.86 -7.73
CA LEU A 54 -2.80 -4.81 -9.17
C LEU A 54 -1.65 -3.83 -9.41
N ALA A 55 -0.61 -4.29 -10.10
CA ALA A 55 0.56 -3.49 -10.39
C ALA A 55 0.79 -3.42 -11.90
N PHE A 56 1.07 -2.22 -12.40
CA PHE A 56 1.57 -1.97 -13.74
C PHE A 56 2.87 -1.19 -13.62
N GLY A 57 3.90 -1.61 -14.33
CA GLY A 57 5.17 -0.89 -14.28
C GLY A 57 6.36 -1.73 -14.68
N CYS A 58 7.54 -1.22 -14.37
CA CYS A 58 8.80 -1.93 -14.60
C CYS A 58 8.97 -3.15 -13.68
N VAL A 59 10.00 -3.97 -13.96
CA VAL A 59 10.35 -5.17 -13.18
C VAL A 59 10.45 -4.86 -11.68
N ALA A 60 11.14 -3.76 -11.33
CA ALA A 60 11.30 -3.35 -9.94
C ALA A 60 9.98 -2.93 -9.29
N ALA A 61 9.10 -2.23 -10.02
CA ALA A 61 7.80 -1.79 -9.51
C ALA A 61 6.88 -2.97 -9.19
N ILE A 62 6.79 -3.95 -10.10
CA ILE A 62 5.97 -5.15 -9.90
C ILE A 62 6.54 -6.00 -8.74
N ALA A 63 7.86 -6.25 -8.74
CA ALA A 63 8.49 -7.04 -7.69
C ALA A 63 8.36 -6.39 -6.30
N SER A 64 8.59 -5.08 -6.20
CA SER A 64 8.44 -4.32 -4.96
C SER A 64 6.99 -4.33 -4.47
N THR A 65 6.02 -4.15 -5.36
CA THR A 65 4.60 -4.19 -4.98
C THR A 65 4.21 -5.58 -4.48
N SER A 66 4.67 -6.63 -5.15
CA SER A 66 4.42 -8.00 -4.74
C SER A 66 5.00 -8.27 -3.35
N ILE A 67 6.27 -7.96 -3.10
CA ILE A 67 6.89 -8.31 -1.82
C ILE A 67 6.37 -7.44 -0.68
N THR A 68 6.04 -6.16 -0.92
CA THR A 68 5.37 -5.32 0.08
C THR A 68 4.03 -5.94 0.51
N SER A 69 3.24 -6.44 -0.43
CA SER A 69 1.96 -7.09 -0.11
C SER A 69 2.13 -8.38 0.70
N GLU A 70 3.18 -9.15 0.41
CA GLU A 70 3.50 -10.39 1.13
C GLU A 70 3.93 -10.08 2.57
N ILE A 71 4.84 -9.11 2.76
CA ILE A 71 5.32 -8.70 4.08
C ILE A 71 4.20 -8.09 4.93
N ALA A 72 3.35 -7.26 4.32
CA ALA A 72 2.29 -6.55 5.04
C ALA A 72 1.17 -7.49 5.55
N THR A 73 0.92 -8.61 4.86
CA THR A 73 -0.16 -9.52 5.22
C THR A 73 0.09 -10.14 6.60
N GLY A 74 -0.88 -9.99 7.52
CA GLY A 74 -0.83 -10.48 8.90
C GLY A 74 -0.26 -9.48 9.93
N LEU A 75 0.41 -8.41 9.47
CA LEU A 75 0.90 -7.37 10.36
C LEU A 75 -0.25 -6.55 10.96
N THR A 76 0.01 -5.95 12.11
CA THR A 76 -0.87 -4.89 12.63
C THR A 76 -0.83 -3.65 11.72
N LEU A 77 -1.86 -2.81 11.81
CA LEU A 77 -1.88 -1.56 11.01
C LEU A 77 -0.67 -0.67 11.29
N GLU A 78 -0.21 -0.59 12.53
CA GLU A 78 0.96 0.20 12.92
C GLU A 78 2.27 -0.38 12.32
N GLU A 79 2.47 -1.69 12.43
CA GLU A 79 3.61 -2.38 11.82
C GLU A 79 3.62 -2.23 10.29
N ALA A 80 2.44 -2.34 9.65
CA ALA A 80 2.30 -2.18 8.21
C ALA A 80 2.59 -0.74 7.75
N GLU A 81 2.19 0.27 8.52
CA GLU A 81 2.51 1.68 8.23
C GLU A 81 4.01 1.97 8.37
N ALA A 82 4.69 1.25 9.25
CA ALA A 82 6.12 1.39 9.50
C ALA A 82 7.00 0.77 8.40
N ILE A 83 6.46 -0.05 7.49
CA ILE A 83 7.23 -0.62 6.37
C ILE A 83 7.88 0.50 5.57
N ALA A 84 9.20 0.56 5.59
CA ALA A 84 9.98 1.56 4.89
C ALA A 84 10.48 1.04 3.54
N GLU A 85 11.05 1.93 2.74
CA GLU A 85 11.64 1.57 1.45
C GLU A 85 12.78 0.56 1.63
N GLU A 86 13.61 0.75 2.66
CA GLU A 86 14.75 -0.09 2.98
C GLU A 86 14.33 -1.50 3.39
N ASP A 87 13.15 -1.67 3.95
CA ASP A 87 12.61 -2.99 4.29
C ASP A 87 12.22 -3.77 3.03
N VAL A 88 11.62 -3.08 2.06
CA VAL A 88 11.28 -3.64 0.74
C VAL A 88 12.54 -3.99 -0.04
N GLU A 89 13.51 -3.07 -0.09
CA GLU A 89 14.79 -3.34 -0.75
C GLU A 89 15.51 -4.53 -0.11
N ARG A 90 15.58 -4.58 1.22
CA ARG A 90 16.21 -5.68 1.95
C ARG A 90 15.52 -7.02 1.69
N ALA A 91 14.19 -7.03 1.65
CA ALA A 91 13.42 -8.22 1.34
C ALA A 91 13.67 -8.73 -0.09
N LEU A 92 13.89 -7.82 -1.04
CA LEU A 92 14.29 -8.14 -2.42
C LEU A 92 15.75 -8.58 -2.55
N GLY A 93 16.55 -8.48 -1.48
CA GLY A 93 17.99 -8.73 -1.53
C GLY A 93 18.79 -7.63 -2.24
N GLY A 94 18.20 -6.43 -2.35
CA GLY A 94 18.78 -5.29 -3.06
C GLY A 94 18.14 -4.98 -4.40
N LEU A 95 18.26 -3.73 -4.84
CA LEU A 95 17.84 -3.26 -6.15
C LEU A 95 19.02 -2.61 -6.91
N PRO A 96 19.03 -2.64 -8.25
CA PRO A 96 20.00 -1.87 -9.02
C PRO A 96 19.90 -0.36 -8.73
N GLU A 97 21.03 0.34 -8.82
CA GLU A 97 21.12 1.79 -8.63
C GLU A 97 20.11 2.55 -9.54
N GLY A 98 19.38 3.53 -8.99
CA GLY A 98 18.34 4.27 -9.71
C GLY A 98 17.04 3.48 -9.96
N LYS A 99 16.75 2.46 -9.15
CA LYS A 99 15.44 1.76 -9.11
C LYS A 99 14.74 1.81 -7.75
N LEU A 100 15.34 2.53 -6.81
CA LEU A 100 14.83 2.78 -5.47
C LEU A 100 13.52 3.58 -5.50
N GLU A 101 13.38 4.55 -6.42
CA GLU A 101 12.11 5.30 -6.54
C GLU A 101 10.89 4.42 -6.85
N CYS A 102 11.08 3.27 -7.51
CA CYS A 102 10.02 2.31 -7.79
C CYS A 102 9.61 1.51 -6.55
N SER A 103 10.53 1.28 -5.59
CA SER A 103 10.21 0.60 -4.33
C SER A 103 9.39 1.46 -3.38
N VAL A 104 9.47 2.80 -3.45
CA VAL A 104 8.69 3.72 -2.58
C VAL A 104 7.19 3.66 -2.86
N LEU A 105 6.79 3.35 -4.10
CA LEU A 105 5.40 3.44 -4.53
C LEU A 105 4.49 2.48 -3.75
N ALA A 106 4.98 1.27 -3.46
CA ALA A 106 4.19 0.24 -2.79
C ALA A 106 3.96 0.52 -1.29
N PRO A 107 4.97 0.86 -0.47
CA PRO A 107 4.74 1.32 0.91
C PRO A 107 3.86 2.57 0.99
N LYS A 108 3.95 3.48 0.01
CA LYS A 108 3.06 4.64 -0.06
C LYS A 108 1.61 4.22 -0.30
N ALA A 109 1.37 3.29 -1.24
CA ALA A 109 0.05 2.74 -1.51
C ALA A 109 -0.54 2.04 -0.28
N LEU A 110 0.28 1.29 0.46
CA LEU A 110 -0.13 0.63 1.70
C LEU A 110 -0.59 1.64 2.75
N ARG A 111 0.22 2.66 3.06
CA ARG A 111 -0.16 3.70 4.03
C ARG A 111 -1.42 4.43 3.60
N GLN A 112 -1.59 4.70 2.31
CA GLN A 112 -2.79 5.38 1.82
C GLN A 112 -4.03 4.50 1.91
N ALA A 113 -3.92 3.18 1.69
CA ALA A 113 -5.04 2.25 1.86
C ALA A 113 -5.43 2.11 3.35
N ILE A 114 -4.45 2.12 4.26
CA ILE A 114 -4.70 2.13 5.72
C ILE A 114 -5.35 3.45 6.14
N ALA A 115 -4.89 4.59 5.60
CA ALA A 115 -5.51 5.88 5.86
C ALA A 115 -6.97 5.95 5.35
N ASP A 116 -7.23 5.41 4.15
CA ASP A 116 -8.59 5.28 3.61
C ASP A 116 -9.48 4.45 4.53
N TYR A 117 -9.00 3.30 5.03
CA TYR A 117 -9.70 2.50 6.04
C TYR A 117 -10.03 3.31 7.30
N ARG A 118 -9.04 3.97 7.91
CA ARG A 118 -9.23 4.77 9.14
C ARG A 118 -10.24 5.90 8.94
N SER A 119 -10.20 6.57 7.78
CA SER A 119 -11.12 7.67 7.47
C SER A 119 -12.59 7.23 7.41
N LYS A 120 -12.86 5.97 7.05
CA LYS A 120 -14.21 5.39 7.04
C LYS A 120 -14.63 4.89 8.41
N ALA A 121 -13.69 4.36 9.19
CA ALA A 121 -13.94 3.90 10.55
C ALA A 121 -14.33 5.04 11.50
N ASP A 122 -13.78 6.23 11.29
CA ASP A 122 -14.04 7.41 12.13
C ASP A 122 -15.38 8.11 11.81
N GLY A 123 -16.10 7.70 10.75
CA GLY A 123 -17.31 8.38 10.27
C GLY A 123 -17.05 9.84 9.84
N PRO A 124 -17.97 10.51 9.12
CA PRO A 124 -17.82 11.94 8.89
C PRO A 124 -17.79 12.62 10.26
N CYS A 125 -16.68 13.29 10.59
CA CYS A 125 -16.60 14.19 11.72
C CYS A 125 -17.70 15.25 11.55
N THR A 126 -18.86 15.01 12.16
CA THR A 126 -19.91 16.01 12.32
C THR A 126 -19.40 16.96 13.38
N THR A 127 -18.69 18.00 12.96
CA THR A 127 -18.63 19.22 13.74
C THR A 127 -20.04 19.80 13.76
N GLU A 128 -20.80 19.40 14.78
CA GLU A 128 -21.95 20.18 15.23
C GLU A 128 -21.43 21.55 15.66
N ALA A 129 -21.48 22.51 14.73
CA ALA A 129 -21.43 23.91 15.09
C ALA A 129 -22.75 24.23 15.80
N GLY A 130 -22.71 24.10 17.13
CA GLY A 130 -23.74 24.58 18.02
C GLY A 130 -24.12 26.02 17.70
N SER A 131 -25.42 26.21 17.54
CA SER A 131 -26.18 27.44 17.73
C SER A 131 -25.65 28.33 18.86
N ASP A 132 -25.41 29.62 18.59
CA ASP A 132 -25.87 30.73 19.44
C ASP A 132 -25.72 32.10 18.76
N GLN A 133 -26.67 33.00 19.06
CA GLN A 133 -26.87 34.41 18.66
C GLN A 133 -27.68 34.58 17.35
N GLY A 134 -29.00 34.82 17.36
CA GLY A 134 -29.84 35.38 18.41
C GLY A 134 -29.84 36.92 18.35
N ALA A 135 -30.88 37.46 17.71
CA ALA A 135 -31.59 38.72 17.98
C ALA A 135 -30.83 40.05 18.05
N GLY A 136 -31.37 41.05 17.33
CA GLY A 136 -31.29 42.47 17.71
C GLY A 136 -30.96 43.40 16.57
#